data_AF-A0A392UWB1-F1
#
_entry.id   AF-A0A392UWB1-F1
#
_cell.length_a   1.000
_cell.length_b   1.000
_cell.length_c   1.000
_cell.angle_alpha   90.00
_cell.angle_beta   90.00
_cell.angle_gamma   90.00
#
_symmetry.space_group_name_H-M   'P 1'
#
loop_
_entity.id
_entity.type
_entity.pdbx_description
1 polymer ?
#
loop_
_entity_poly.entity_id
_entity_poly.type
_entity_poly.pdbx_seq_one_letter_code
_entity_poly.pdbx_strand_id
1 'polypeptide(L)' 'SPHYNTAEAEYDKCVKFESGLRPDIKHLIGFSEIRDFPTLVNKSRIVMKMEGRSLIITRP' A
#
# COMPACT_ATOMS: atom_id res chain seq x y z
N SER A 1 -27.49 -16.09 -0.38
CA SER A 1 -26.87 -15.75 -1.67
C SER A 1 -25.38 -15.62 -1.48
N PRO A 2 -24.57 -16.60 -1.91
CA PRO A 2 -23.20 -16.68 -1.44
C PRO A 2 -22.23 -16.01 -2.42
N HIS A 3 -21.29 -15.27 -1.85
CA HIS A 3 -20.05 -14.74 -2.45
C HIS A 3 -20.18 -13.54 -3.38
N TYR A 4 -20.42 -12.36 -2.78
CA TYR A 4 -19.73 -11.18 -3.29
C TYR A 4 -18.23 -11.42 -3.12
N ASN A 5 -17.59 -11.62 -4.25
CA ASN A 5 -16.19 -11.89 -4.48
C ASN A 5 -15.30 -11.11 -3.52
N THR A 6 -14.64 -11.82 -2.60
CA THR A 6 -13.69 -11.25 -1.65
C THR A 6 -12.61 -10.42 -2.35
N ALA A 7 -12.19 -10.81 -3.55
CA ALA A 7 -11.15 -10.11 -4.29
C ALA A 7 -11.60 -8.73 -4.81
N GLU A 8 -12.86 -8.56 -5.22
CA GLU A 8 -13.40 -7.25 -5.61
C GLU A 8 -13.50 -6.31 -4.39
N ALA A 9 -13.91 -6.85 -3.24
CA ALA A 9 -13.97 -6.07 -1.99
C ALA A 9 -12.56 -5.69 -1.48
N GLU A 10 -11.56 -6.55 -1.64
CA GLU A 10 -10.16 -6.24 -1.31
C GLU A 10 -9.55 -5.22 -2.29
N TYR A 11 -9.88 -5.31 -3.57
CA TYR A 11 -9.46 -4.33 -4.57
C TYR A 11 -10.02 -2.94 -4.29
N ASP A 12 -11.31 -2.81 -3.96
CA ASP A 12 -11.92 -1.52 -3.60
C ASP A 12 -11.22 -0.87 -2.39
N LYS A 13 -10.85 -1.68 -1.38
CA LYS A 13 -10.05 -1.21 -0.23
C LYS A 13 -8.68 -0.70 -0.66
N CYS A 14 -8.03 -1.38 -1.61
CA CYS A 14 -6.74 -0.95 -2.15
C CYS A 14 -6.86 0.40 -2.86
N VAL A 15 -7.85 0.54 -3.75
CA VAL A 15 -8.10 1.79 -4.50
C VAL A 15 -8.38 2.95 -3.55
N LYS A 16 -9.22 2.73 -2.52
CA LYS A 16 -9.52 3.75 -1.53
C LYS A 16 -8.28 4.18 -0.73
N PHE A 17 -7.42 3.24 -0.36
CA PHE A 17 -6.17 3.55 0.32
C PHE A 17 -5.18 4.30 -0.59
N GLU A 18 -4.99 3.86 -1.83
CA GLU A 18 -4.12 4.52 -2.81
C GLU A 18 -4.58 5.94 -3.13
N SER A 19 -5.88 6.22 -3.08
CA SER A 19 -6.42 7.57 -3.29
C SER A 19 -5.95 8.58 -2.22
N GLY A 20 -5.63 8.11 -1.01
CA GLY A 20 -5.13 8.92 0.10
C GLY A 20 -3.61 9.03 0.18
N LEU A 21 -2.87 8.32 -0.68
CA LEU A 21 -1.41 8.40 -0.72
C LEU A 21 -0.95 9.63 -1.50
N ARG A 22 0.22 10.16 -1.12
CA ARG A 22 0.91 11.16 -1.95
C ARG A 22 1.18 10.59 -3.35
N PRO A 23 1.06 11.41 -4.41
CA PRO A 23 1.24 10.95 -5.78
C PRO A 23 2.60 10.27 -6.03
N ASP A 24 3.68 10.72 -5.37
CA ASP A 24 5.02 10.09 -5.46
C ASP A 24 5.00 8.63 -4.96
N ILE A 25 4.37 8.40 -3.80
CA ILE A 25 4.21 7.08 -3.21
C ILE A 25 3.23 6.25 -4.02
N LYS A 26 2.13 6.85 -4.48
CA LYS A 26 1.13 6.20 -5.33
C LYS A 26 1.76 5.69 -6.62
N HIS A 27 2.68 6.44 -7.22
CA HIS A 27 3.37 6.00 -8.44
C HIS A 27 4.28 4.80 -8.14
N LEU A 28 5.08 4.87 -7.07
CA LEU A 28 5.96 3.77 -6.63
C LEU A 28 5.20 2.48 -6.28
N ILE A 29 4.03 2.62 -5.67
CA ILE A 29 3.18 1.49 -5.24
C ILE A 29 2.33 0.97 -6.41
N GLY A 30 1.78 1.85 -7.24
CA GLY A 30 0.95 1.50 -8.40
C GLY A 30 1.71 0.73 -9.48
N PHE A 31 3.03 0.93 -9.63
CA PHE A 31 3.87 0.09 -10.49
C PHE A 31 3.93 -1.39 -10.06
N SER A 32 3.60 -1.71 -8.80
CA SER A 32 3.60 -3.10 -8.29
C SER A 32 2.28 -3.85 -8.50
N GLU A 33 1.25 -3.24 -9.11
CA GLU A 33 -0.07 -3.84 -9.40
C GLU A 33 -0.64 -4.69 -8.24
N ILE A 34 -0.61 -4.14 -7.03
CA ILE A 34 -0.95 -4.89 -5.80
C ILE A 34 -2.47 -5.00 -5.66
N ARG A 35 -2.96 -6.24 -5.51
CA ARG A 35 -4.38 -6.54 -5.34
C ARG A 35 -4.77 -6.96 -3.92
N ASP A 36 -3.77 -7.14 -3.05
CA ASP A 36 -3.93 -7.50 -1.65
C ASP A 36 -3.70 -6.29 -0.73
N PHE A 37 -4.74 -5.92 0.02
CA PHE A 37 -4.69 -4.81 0.97
C PHE A 37 -3.54 -4.92 2.00
N PRO A 38 -3.30 -6.07 2.68
CA PRO A 38 -2.19 -6.16 3.63
C PRO A 38 -0.81 -5.97 2.96
N THR A 39 -0.64 -6.44 1.73
CA THR A 39 0.59 -6.25 0.94
C THR A 39 0.78 -4.78 0.56
N LEU A 40 -0.31 -4.11 0.15
CA LEU A 40 -0.32 -2.69 -0.21
C LEU A 40 0.14 -1.83 0.97
N VAL A 41 -0.45 -2.06 2.15
CA VAL A 41 -0.08 -1.35 3.38
C VAL A 41 1.38 -1.61 3.76
N ASN A 42 1.85 -2.87 3.67
CA ASN A 42 3.23 -3.19 4.00
C ASN A 42 4.23 -2.52 3.06
N LYS A 43 4.01 -2.58 1.74
CA LYS A 43 4.87 -1.90 0.76
C LYS A 43 4.83 -0.39 0.92
N SER A 44 3.64 0.21 1.13
CA SER A 44 3.49 1.64 1.38
C SER A 44 4.30 2.09 2.60
N ARG A 45 4.25 1.34 3.70
CA ARG A 45 5.09 1.59 4.89
C ARG A 45 6.58 1.52 4.61
N ILE A 46 7.02 0.59 3.77
CA ILE A 46 8.44 0.47 3.38
C ILE A 46 8.86 1.66 2.52
N VAL A 47 8.07 2.03 1.51
CA VAL A 47 8.35 3.18 0.62
C VAL A 47 8.37 4.47 1.43
N MET A 48 7.40 4.68 2.32
CA MET A 48 7.37 5.82 3.25
C MET A 48 8.61 5.85 4.17
N LYS A 49 9.07 4.67 4.62
CA LYS A 49 10.27 4.56 5.45
C LYS A 49 11.55 4.82 4.66
N MET A 50 11.60 4.42 3.39
CA MET A 50 12.74 4.64 2.49
C MET A 50 12.86 6.12 2.07
N GLU A 51 11.75 6.77 1.72
CA GLU A 51 11.72 8.20 1.36
C GLU A 51 12.07 9.11 2.54
N GLY A 52 11.68 8.74 3.76
CA GLY A 52 11.86 9.60 4.94
C GLY A 52 13.13 9.36 5.77
N ARG A 53 13.83 8.22 5.62
CA ARG A 53 14.96 7.87 6.50
C ARG A 53 15.99 6.97 5.81
N SER A 54 16.79 7.57 4.92
CA SER A 54 18.23 7.29 4.93
C SER A 54 18.90 8.23 5.95
N LEU A 55 18.66 8.01 7.25
CA LEU A 55 19.58 8.43 8.30
C LEU A 55 19.16 7.74 9.61
N ILE A 56 20.06 6.87 10.07
CA ILE A 56 20.36 6.49 11.46
C ILE A 56 19.31 5.74 12.31
N ILE A 57 19.62 4.44 12.56
CA ILE A 57 19.55 3.69 13.85
C ILE A 57 18.53 4.12 14.91
N THR A 58 17.68 3.17 15.36
CA THR A 58 17.67 2.66 16.75
C THR A 58 16.61 1.57 16.91
N ARG A 59 17.10 0.33 17.07
CA ARG A 59 16.49 -0.64 17.98
C ARG A 59 16.67 -0.10 19.41
N PRO A 60 15.65 -0.21 20.25
CA PRO A 60 15.78 -0.93 21.51
C PRO A 60 15.41 -2.40 21.30
#